data_AF-A0A232LRT8-F1
#
_entry.id   AF-A0A232LRT8-F1
#
_cell.length_a   1.000
_cell.length_b   1.000
_cell.length_c   1.000
_cell.angle_alpha   90.00
_cell.angle_beta   90.00
_cell.angle_gamma   90.00
#
_symmetry.space_group_name_H-M   'P 1'
#
loop_
_entity.id
_entity.type
_entity.pdbx_description
1 polymer ?
#
loop_
_entity_poly.entity_id
_entity_poly.type
_entity_poly.pdbx_seq_one_letter_code
_entity_poly.pdbx_strand_id
1 'polypeptide(L)'
;MASEITFTSADGVNITVDRDIADCSLLIRDMLTDLPGHVNEPILLAGVKDKYILEKVVEWCTYHRSDTRSNETTDNDQDLRPNADDEDKDRRETTDDAQETTDNDVQETTHGDDMEDSDVYGDENDDDDESDDDDKSDDDDEITDHDHKTTDHETTSTCMSEWDEKFITALDQETLLEVVLAANFLDIKGLLDIGCMAIGNMIKGKSVEELRAQFDIVNDFTPEEEERIRRENAWADLK
;
A
#
# COMPACT_ATOMS: atom_id res chain seq x y z
N MET A 1 -32.82 24.11 -10.27
CA MET A 1 -32.27 25.20 -9.42
C MET A 1 -30.89 24.75 -9.03
N ALA A 2 -29.87 25.61 -9.13
CA ALA A 2 -28.57 25.29 -8.57
C ALA A 2 -28.75 25.16 -7.06
N SER A 3 -28.47 23.97 -6.51
CA SER A 3 -28.37 23.79 -5.07
C SER A 3 -26.96 24.19 -4.71
N GLU A 4 -26.80 25.32 -4.04
CA GLU A 4 -25.51 25.78 -3.53
C GLU A 4 -25.25 25.14 -2.17
N ILE A 5 -24.00 24.72 -1.93
CA ILE A 5 -23.52 24.17 -0.65
C ILE A 5 -22.44 25.11 -0.12
N THR A 6 -22.49 25.41 1.18
CA THR A 6 -21.47 26.24 1.83
C THR A 6 -20.53 25.36 2.63
N PHE A 7 -19.24 25.50 2.39
CA PHE A 7 -18.16 24.92 3.20
C PHE A 7 -17.52 26.00 4.05
N THR A 8 -16.97 25.60 5.18
CA THR A 8 -16.14 26.46 6.04
C THR A 8 -14.77 25.80 6.20
N SER A 9 -13.70 26.46 5.80
CA SER A 9 -12.32 25.99 6.03
C SER A 9 -11.96 26.03 7.51
N ALA A 10 -10.83 25.40 7.90
CA ALA A 10 -10.41 25.33 9.30
C ALA A 10 -10.17 26.71 9.95
N ASP A 11 -9.89 27.74 9.16
CA ASP A 11 -9.76 29.15 9.57
C ASP A 11 -11.11 29.86 9.81
N GLY A 12 -12.23 29.19 9.59
CA GLY A 12 -13.58 29.73 9.79
C GLY A 12 -14.10 30.55 8.61
N VAL A 13 -13.44 30.51 7.45
CA VAL A 13 -13.88 31.25 6.26
C VAL A 13 -14.80 30.38 5.39
N ASN A 14 -15.90 30.99 4.91
CA ASN A 14 -16.89 30.29 4.12
C ASN A 14 -16.61 30.38 2.61
N ILE A 15 -16.84 29.28 1.90
CA ILE A 15 -16.87 29.17 0.45
C ILE A 15 -18.20 28.54 0.05
N THR A 16 -18.85 29.10 -0.96
CA THR A 16 -20.09 28.55 -1.53
C THR A 16 -19.78 27.97 -2.91
N VAL A 17 -20.22 26.74 -3.15
CA VAL A 17 -20.06 26.04 -4.44
C VAL A 17 -21.36 25.41 -4.87
N ASP A 18 -21.49 25.12 -6.17
CA ASP A 18 -22.61 24.35 -6.68
C ASP A 18 -22.53 22.89 -6.22
N ARG A 19 -23.69 22.26 -6.03
CA ARG A 19 -23.79 20.86 -5.59
C ARG A 19 -23.09 19.88 -6.53
N ASP A 20 -23.11 20.13 -7.84
CA ASP A 20 -22.41 19.27 -8.81
C ASP A 20 -20.88 19.34 -8.65
N ILE A 21 -20.34 20.49 -8.23
CA ILE A 21 -18.93 20.64 -7.86
C ILE A 21 -18.66 19.91 -6.54
N ALA A 22 -19.55 20.04 -5.56
CA ALA A 22 -19.44 19.33 -4.27
C ALA A 22 -19.48 17.80 -4.43
N ASP A 23 -20.24 17.29 -5.40
CA ASP A 23 -20.36 15.86 -5.70
C ASP A 23 -19.06 15.24 -6.28
N CYS A 24 -18.05 16.07 -6.62
CA CYS A 24 -16.71 15.57 -6.97
C CYS A 24 -15.99 14.92 -5.78
N SER A 25 -16.37 15.27 -4.55
CA SER A 25 -15.90 14.63 -3.33
C SER A 25 -16.85 13.48 -2.98
N LEU A 26 -16.31 12.25 -2.94
CA LEU A 26 -17.11 11.08 -2.55
C LEU A 26 -17.62 11.23 -1.11
N LEU A 27 -16.77 11.73 -0.20
CA LEU A 27 -17.14 12.02 1.18
C LEU A 27 -18.34 12.97 1.27
N ILE A 28 -18.27 14.12 0.60
CA ILE A 28 -19.34 15.11 0.68
C ILE A 28 -20.61 14.61 0.01
N ARG A 29 -20.48 13.94 -1.13
CA ARG A 29 -21.62 13.36 -1.85
C ARG A 29 -22.40 12.37 -0.98
N ASP A 30 -21.70 11.48 -0.28
CA ASP A 30 -22.32 10.49 0.59
C ASP A 30 -23.00 11.19 1.79
N MET A 31 -22.32 12.15 2.41
CA MET A 31 -22.90 12.97 3.49
C MET A 31 -24.18 13.72 3.05
N LEU A 32 -24.19 14.30 1.84
CA LEU A 32 -25.35 15.03 1.30
C LEU A 32 -26.49 14.10 0.85
N THR A 33 -26.18 12.83 0.56
CA THR A 33 -27.17 11.82 0.17
C THR A 33 -27.92 11.30 1.39
N ASP A 34 -27.21 11.07 2.49
CA ASP A 34 -27.80 10.58 3.74
C ASP A 34 -28.63 11.64 4.47
N LEU A 35 -28.30 12.92 4.29
CA LEU A 35 -28.91 14.04 5.00
C LEU A 35 -29.46 15.13 4.05
N PRO A 36 -30.56 14.85 3.32
CA PRO A 36 -31.11 15.77 2.30
C PRO A 36 -31.68 17.10 2.84
N GLY A 37 -31.66 17.32 4.17
CA GLY A 37 -32.15 18.53 4.83
C GLY A 37 -31.09 19.56 5.23
N HIS A 38 -29.79 19.21 5.22
CA HIS A 38 -28.70 20.06 5.75
C HIS A 38 -27.97 20.90 4.68
N VAL A 39 -28.59 21.16 3.53
CA VAL A 39 -27.95 21.95 2.45
C VAL A 39 -27.73 23.43 2.78
N ASN A 40 -28.33 23.94 3.86
CA ASN A 40 -28.26 25.36 4.24
C ASN A 40 -27.27 25.65 5.38
N GLU A 41 -26.72 24.62 6.03
CA GLU A 41 -25.74 24.79 7.11
C GLU A 41 -24.32 24.66 6.56
N PRO A 42 -23.39 25.56 6.91
CA PRO A 42 -22.00 25.44 6.47
C PRO A 42 -21.35 24.14 6.98
N ILE A 43 -20.80 23.35 6.07
CA ILE A 43 -20.07 22.13 6.40
C ILE A 43 -18.63 22.51 6.76
N LEU A 44 -18.21 22.23 7.99
CA LEU A 44 -16.85 22.50 8.45
C LEU A 44 -15.87 21.45 7.90
N LEU A 45 -14.90 21.90 7.10
CA LEU A 45 -13.83 21.06 6.54
C LEU A 45 -12.56 21.23 7.37
N ALA A 46 -12.56 20.69 8.59
CA ALA A 46 -11.44 20.82 9.53
C ALA A 46 -10.13 20.19 9.01
N GLY A 47 -10.21 19.26 8.07
CA GLY A 47 -9.05 18.65 7.41
C GLY A 47 -8.35 19.55 6.38
N VAL A 48 -8.96 20.69 6.00
CA VAL A 48 -8.40 21.64 5.03
C VAL A 48 -7.91 22.89 5.76
N LYS A 49 -6.58 23.10 5.77
CA LYS A 49 -5.90 24.09 6.62
C LYS A 49 -6.38 25.52 6.42
N ASP A 50 -6.56 25.95 5.18
CA ASP A 50 -6.95 27.32 4.86
C ASP A 50 -7.91 27.38 3.65
N LYS A 51 -8.50 28.55 3.48
CA LYS A 51 -9.39 28.84 2.35
C LYS A 51 -8.69 28.66 0.99
N TYR A 52 -7.41 28.98 0.88
CA TYR A 52 -6.70 28.97 -0.39
C TYR A 52 -6.54 27.55 -0.94
N ILE A 53 -6.20 26.57 -0.08
CA ILE A 53 -6.17 25.15 -0.46
C ILE A 53 -7.56 24.69 -0.91
N LEU A 54 -8.62 25.09 -0.19
CA LEU A 54 -9.99 24.76 -0.58
C LEU A 54 -10.36 25.37 -1.94
N GLU A 55 -9.94 26.61 -2.24
CA GLU A 55 -10.14 27.22 -3.55
C GLU A 55 -9.45 26.45 -4.67
N LYS A 56 -8.26 25.89 -4.43
CA LYS A 56 -7.55 25.06 -5.41
C LYS A 56 -8.25 23.73 -5.66
N VAL A 57 -8.74 23.08 -4.62
CA VAL A 57 -9.55 21.87 -4.77
C VAL A 57 -10.82 22.18 -5.57
N VAL A 58 -11.52 23.26 -5.22
CA VAL A 58 -12.74 23.69 -5.92
C VAL A 58 -12.44 24.06 -7.38
N GLU A 59 -11.34 24.77 -7.66
CA GLU A 59 -10.87 25.10 -9.01
C GLU A 59 -10.71 23.82 -9.84
N TRP A 60 -10.06 22.79 -9.29
CA TRP A 60 -9.90 21.49 -9.95
C TRP A 60 -11.25 20.80 -10.21
N CYS A 61 -12.12 20.73 -9.20
CA CYS A 61 -13.45 20.13 -9.32
C CYS A 61 -14.32 20.86 -10.35
N THR A 62 -14.23 22.19 -10.45
CA THR A 62 -15.01 22.96 -11.44
C THR A 62 -14.64 22.61 -12.88
N TYR A 63 -13.35 22.33 -13.13
CA TYR A 63 -12.88 21.91 -14.44
C TYR A 63 -13.28 20.47 -14.74
N HIS A 64 -13.12 19.55 -13.77
CA HIS A 64 -13.33 18.11 -13.95
C HIS A 64 -14.75 17.61 -13.63
N ARG A 65 -15.71 18.51 -13.44
CA ARG A 65 -17.12 18.20 -13.06
C ARG A 65 -17.83 17.12 -13.89
N SER A 66 -17.36 16.84 -15.11
CA SER A 66 -17.93 15.82 -16.01
C SER A 66 -17.13 14.51 -16.00
N ASP A 67 -15.85 14.56 -15.67
CA ASP A 67 -14.92 13.43 -15.75
C ASP A 67 -14.98 12.59 -14.46
N THR A 68 -15.11 13.25 -13.31
CA THR A 68 -15.28 12.60 -11.99
C THR A 68 -16.54 11.73 -11.90
N ARG A 69 -17.55 12.02 -12.71
CA ARG A 69 -18.83 11.28 -12.76
C ARG A 69 -18.76 9.97 -13.55
N SER A 70 -17.67 9.75 -14.28
CA SER A 70 -17.49 8.60 -15.18
C SER A 70 -16.59 7.51 -14.59
N ASN A 71 -15.80 7.83 -13.56
CA ASN A 71 -14.83 6.91 -12.95
C ASN A 71 -15.42 5.98 -11.88
N GLU A 72 -16.75 5.90 -11.73
CA GLU A 72 -17.41 5.08 -10.68
C GLU A 72 -17.45 3.57 -10.98
N THR A 73 -16.86 3.09 -12.08
CA THR A 73 -16.77 1.64 -12.34
C THR A 73 -15.60 1.01 -11.61
N THR A 74 -15.90 0.54 -10.39
CA THR A 74 -15.37 -0.65 -9.71
C THR A 74 -13.86 -0.75 -9.48
N ASP A 75 -13.38 -0.16 -8.38
CA ASP A 75 -12.23 -0.70 -7.64
C ASP A 75 -12.70 -0.97 -6.20
N ASN A 76 -13.27 -2.15 -5.99
CA ASN A 76 -13.62 -2.65 -4.66
C ASN A 76 -12.37 -3.28 -4.05
N ASP A 77 -11.39 -2.46 -3.68
CA ASP A 77 -10.14 -2.89 -3.01
C ASP A 77 -10.36 -3.12 -1.49
N GLN A 78 -11.33 -3.95 -1.10
CA GLN A 78 -11.54 -4.31 0.30
C GLN A 78 -10.94 -5.65 0.74
N ASP A 79 -10.31 -6.44 -0.13
CA ASP A 79 -9.90 -7.81 0.23
C ASP A 79 -8.40 -8.13 0.05
N LEU A 80 -7.49 -7.31 0.62
CA LEU A 80 -6.09 -7.71 0.84
C LEU A 80 -5.55 -7.29 2.22
N ARG A 81 -6.33 -7.52 3.29
CA ARG A 81 -5.74 -7.72 4.62
C ARG A 81 -5.68 -9.21 4.91
N PRO A 82 -4.50 -9.86 4.92
CA PRO A 82 -4.37 -11.19 5.48
C PRO A 82 -4.77 -11.10 6.96
N ASN A 83 -5.84 -11.81 7.35
CA ASN A 83 -6.21 -11.96 8.74
C ASN A 83 -5.06 -12.68 9.47
N ALA A 84 -4.41 -11.96 10.38
CA ALA A 84 -3.45 -12.53 11.31
C ALA A 84 -4.23 -13.16 12.48
N ASP A 85 -4.91 -14.28 12.24
CA ASP A 85 -5.55 -15.10 13.28
C ASP A 85 -5.52 -16.57 12.85
N ASP A 86 -4.33 -17.16 12.81
CA ASP A 86 -4.13 -18.61 12.87
C ASP A 86 -3.09 -18.90 13.97
N GLU A 87 -3.46 -18.62 15.22
CA GLU A 87 -2.81 -19.19 16.39
C GLU A 87 -3.55 -20.45 16.85
N ASP A 88 -2.77 -21.54 16.89
CA ASP A 88 -2.85 -22.68 17.81
C ASP A 88 -4.15 -23.49 17.94
N LYS A 89 -4.11 -24.71 17.38
CA LYS A 89 -4.92 -25.82 17.89
C LYS A 89 -4.29 -27.19 17.61
N ASP A 90 -3.30 -27.57 18.42
CA ASP A 90 -3.13 -28.99 18.74
C ASP A 90 -2.71 -29.18 20.22
N ARG A 91 -3.69 -29.00 21.10
CA ARG A 91 -3.65 -29.44 22.51
C ARG A 91 -4.41 -30.76 22.59
N ARG A 92 -3.69 -31.88 22.75
CA ARG A 92 -4.28 -33.16 23.18
C ARG A 92 -3.83 -33.48 24.61
N GLU A 93 -4.75 -33.26 25.55
CA GLU A 93 -4.86 -34.05 26.80
C GLU A 93 -5.78 -35.25 26.45
N THR A 94 -5.78 -36.45 27.04
CA THR A 94 -5.45 -37.00 28.36
C THR A 94 -5.09 -38.50 28.16
N THR A 95 -4.41 -39.19 29.07
CA THR A 95 -5.04 -39.91 30.21
C THR A 95 -4.00 -40.53 31.13
N ASP A 96 -4.32 -40.47 32.42
CA ASP A 96 -3.74 -41.18 33.58
C ASP A 96 -3.63 -42.71 33.40
N ASP A 97 -2.61 -43.34 33.99
CA ASP A 97 -2.78 -44.17 35.21
C ASP A 97 -1.45 -44.83 35.69
N ALA A 98 -1.24 -44.75 37.02
CA ALA A 98 -0.60 -45.71 37.96
C ALA A 98 0.83 -46.30 37.66
N GLN A 99 1.76 -46.51 38.59
CA GLN A 99 1.82 -46.53 40.06
C GLN A 99 3.30 -46.65 40.53
N GLU A 100 3.64 -45.99 41.65
CA GLU A 100 4.44 -46.46 42.81
C GLU A 100 5.78 -47.24 42.62
N THR A 101 6.92 -46.71 43.13
CA THR A 101 7.58 -47.17 44.39
C THR A 101 9.03 -46.65 44.57
N THR A 102 9.27 -46.08 45.75
CA THR A 102 10.44 -46.17 46.66
C THR A 102 11.85 -45.68 46.27
N ASP A 103 12.30 -44.65 47.01
CA ASP A 103 13.57 -44.50 47.76
C ASP A 103 14.88 -45.13 47.24
N ASN A 104 15.91 -44.30 47.00
CA ASN A 104 17.12 -44.26 47.86
C ASN A 104 18.20 -43.27 47.39
N ASP A 105 18.59 -42.43 48.35
CA ASP A 105 19.90 -41.85 48.69
C ASP A 105 21.21 -42.38 48.05
N VAL A 106 22.19 -41.46 48.00
CA VAL A 106 23.67 -41.64 48.10
C VAL A 106 24.57 -41.34 46.86
N GLN A 107 25.23 -40.17 46.97
CA GLN A 107 26.65 -39.80 46.75
C GLN A 107 27.29 -39.56 45.37
N GLU A 108 28.10 -38.48 45.41
CA GLU A 108 29.24 -38.08 44.59
C GLU A 108 30.03 -39.22 43.93
N THR A 109 30.60 -38.95 42.75
CA THR A 109 32.06 -39.03 42.53
C THR A 109 32.45 -38.34 41.22
N THR A 110 33.59 -37.69 41.28
CA THR A 110 34.36 -37.09 40.19
C THR A 110 35.28 -38.13 39.52
N HIS A 111 35.56 -37.95 38.23
CA HIS A 111 36.68 -38.45 37.37
C HIS A 111 36.07 -38.69 35.97
N GLY A 112 36.54 -38.16 34.85
CA GLY A 112 37.93 -37.99 34.42
C GLY A 112 38.15 -38.89 33.20
N ASP A 113 38.54 -38.28 32.09
CA ASP A 113 39.34 -38.84 30.97
C ASP A 113 38.68 -39.44 29.71
N ASP A 114 39.30 -39.02 28.58
CA ASP A 114 39.55 -39.66 27.28
C ASP A 114 38.37 -39.96 26.32
N MET A 115 38.27 -39.38 25.10
CA MET A 115 39.15 -39.31 23.91
C MET A 115 39.23 -40.65 23.13
N GLU A 116 39.10 -40.54 21.80
CA GLU A 116 39.23 -41.58 20.74
C GLU A 116 37.98 -42.46 20.52
N ASP A 117 37.58 -42.91 19.32
CA ASP A 117 37.99 -42.71 17.93
C ASP A 117 36.85 -43.27 17.02
N SER A 118 36.90 -42.91 15.74
CA SER A 118 36.65 -43.78 14.56
C SER A 118 35.36 -44.62 14.39
N ASP A 119 34.76 -44.51 13.19
CA ASP A 119 34.26 -45.59 12.29
C ASP A 119 33.05 -45.07 11.49
N VAL A 120 33.22 -44.60 10.24
CA VAL A 120 33.26 -45.38 8.99
C VAL A 120 32.03 -46.27 8.82
N TYR A 121 31.09 -45.84 7.99
CA TYR A 121 30.36 -46.72 7.07
C TYR A 121 30.09 -45.97 5.77
N GLY A 122 30.68 -46.47 4.69
CA GLY A 122 30.30 -46.18 3.32
C GLY A 122 29.50 -47.35 2.75
N ASP A 123 28.68 -46.99 1.76
CA ASP A 123 28.32 -47.73 0.55
C ASP A 123 27.73 -49.13 0.68
N GLU A 124 26.50 -49.30 0.17
CA GLU A 124 26.13 -50.41 -0.73
C GLU A 124 24.79 -50.07 -1.41
N ASN A 125 24.80 -50.18 -2.74
CA ASN A 125 23.69 -49.98 -3.67
C ASN A 125 22.82 -51.24 -3.77
N ASP A 126 21.77 -51.08 -4.58
CA ASP A 126 21.01 -52.10 -5.30
C ASP A 126 19.75 -52.61 -4.57
N ASP A 127 18.58 -52.18 -5.08
CA ASP A 127 17.65 -53.13 -5.68
C ASP A 127 16.63 -52.38 -6.55
N ASP A 128 16.65 -52.75 -7.82
CA ASP A 128 15.71 -52.43 -8.89
C ASP A 128 14.30 -52.94 -8.58
N ASP A 129 13.26 -52.16 -8.88
CA ASP A 129 11.96 -52.73 -9.27
C ASP A 129 11.29 -51.82 -10.31
N GLU A 130 11.39 -52.27 -11.57
CA GLU A 130 10.68 -51.74 -12.73
C GLU A 130 9.22 -52.22 -12.68
N SER A 131 8.27 -51.30 -12.76
CA SER A 131 6.95 -51.60 -13.30
C SER A 131 6.53 -50.49 -14.26
N ASP A 132 6.82 -50.76 -15.54
CA ASP A 132 6.18 -50.15 -16.69
C ASP A 132 4.68 -50.44 -16.68
N ASP A 133 3.85 -49.40 -16.71
CA ASP A 133 2.50 -49.49 -17.28
C ASP A 133 2.29 -48.25 -18.17
N ASP A 134 2.47 -48.49 -19.47
CA ASP A 134 2.01 -47.67 -20.58
C ASP A 134 0.47 -47.52 -20.52
N ASP A 135 -0.02 -46.31 -20.28
CA ASP A 135 -1.35 -45.90 -20.76
C ASP A 135 -1.20 -44.69 -21.66
N LYS A 136 -1.08 -44.97 -22.97
CA LYS A 136 -1.13 -43.98 -24.04
C LYS A 136 -2.57 -43.82 -24.48
N SER A 137 -3.26 -42.82 -23.95
CA SER A 137 -4.41 -42.21 -24.63
C SER A 137 -3.91 -41.02 -25.44
N ASP A 138 -3.87 -41.21 -26.75
CA ASP A 138 -3.72 -40.15 -27.74
C ASP A 138 -4.94 -39.22 -27.68
N ASP A 139 -4.76 -38.02 -27.15
CA ASP A 139 -5.60 -36.86 -27.47
C ASP A 139 -4.66 -35.72 -27.90
N ASP A 140 -4.71 -35.44 -29.20
CA ASP A 140 -4.10 -34.29 -29.87
C ASP A 140 -4.68 -32.99 -29.28
N ASP A 141 -4.07 -32.46 -28.22
CA ASP A 141 -4.28 -31.07 -27.81
C ASP A 141 -3.33 -30.15 -28.58
N GLU A 142 -3.92 -29.58 -29.63
CA GLU A 142 -3.55 -28.35 -30.32
C GLU A 142 -2.76 -27.40 -29.39
N ILE A 143 -1.52 -27.09 -29.76
CA ILE A 143 -0.77 -25.95 -29.19
C ILE A 143 -1.55 -24.69 -29.58
N THR A 144 -2.54 -24.36 -28.77
CA THR A 144 -3.04 -23.00 -28.69
C THR A 144 -1.90 -22.19 -28.08
N ASP A 145 -1.40 -21.21 -28.83
CA ASP A 145 -0.62 -20.11 -28.28
C ASP A 145 -1.38 -19.60 -27.05
N HIS A 146 -0.97 -20.08 -25.87
CA HIS A 146 -1.39 -19.50 -24.62
C HIS A 146 -0.62 -18.19 -24.56
N ASP A 147 -1.22 -17.22 -25.26
CA ASP A 147 -0.99 -15.80 -25.14
C ASP A 147 -0.89 -15.57 -23.64
N HIS A 148 0.34 -15.48 -23.16
CA HIS A 148 0.63 -15.05 -21.82
C HIS A 148 0.21 -13.60 -21.85
N LYS A 149 -1.10 -13.40 -21.65
CA LYS A 149 -1.68 -12.18 -21.17
C LYS A 149 -1.05 -12.04 -19.80
N THR A 150 0.19 -11.53 -19.81
CA THR A 150 0.61 -10.52 -18.87
C THR A 150 -0.60 -9.60 -18.85
N THR A 151 -1.42 -9.79 -17.82
CA THR A 151 -2.22 -8.73 -17.29
C THR A 151 -1.19 -7.65 -17.07
N ASP A 152 -1.05 -6.80 -18.08
CA ASP A 152 -0.53 -5.48 -17.94
C ASP A 152 -1.29 -4.99 -16.71
N HIS A 153 -0.60 -5.00 -15.58
CA HIS A 153 -0.96 -4.15 -14.47
C HIS A 153 -0.91 -2.81 -15.15
N GLU A 154 -2.09 -2.37 -15.61
CA GLU A 154 -2.27 -1.20 -16.43
C GLU A 154 -1.56 -0.15 -15.61
N THR A 155 -0.34 0.16 -16.06
CA THR A 155 0.40 1.29 -15.57
C THR A 155 -0.54 2.35 -16.04
N THR A 156 -1.44 2.81 -15.15
CA THR A 156 -2.49 3.75 -15.47
C THR A 156 -1.77 4.87 -16.16
N SER A 157 -1.78 4.82 -17.49
CA SER A 157 -0.94 5.64 -18.33
C SER A 157 -1.76 6.89 -18.52
N THR A 158 -2.08 7.51 -17.38
CA THR A 158 -2.77 8.76 -17.26
C THR A 158 -1.72 9.81 -17.54
N CYS A 159 -1.50 10.05 -18.84
CA CYS A 159 -0.89 11.27 -19.30
C CYS A 159 -1.75 12.43 -18.76
N MET A 160 -1.19 13.23 -17.85
CA MET A 160 -1.82 14.45 -17.35
C MET A 160 -2.40 15.25 -18.52
N SER A 161 -3.63 15.74 -18.38
CA SER A 161 -4.14 16.71 -19.34
C SER A 161 -3.25 17.97 -19.31
N GLU A 162 -3.21 18.73 -20.42
CA GLU A 162 -2.47 20.00 -20.44
C GLU A 162 -2.96 20.97 -19.35
N TRP A 163 -4.24 20.88 -18.98
CA TRP A 163 -4.81 21.69 -17.91
C TRP A 163 -4.31 21.23 -16.54
N ASP A 164 -4.30 19.92 -16.27
CA ASP A 164 -3.77 19.36 -15.02
C ASP A 164 -2.29 19.66 -14.85
N GLU A 165 -1.50 19.50 -15.91
CA GLU A 165 -0.07 19.84 -15.89
C GLU A 165 0.11 21.31 -15.52
N LYS A 166 -0.64 22.21 -16.18
CA LYS A 166 -0.58 23.64 -15.88
C LYS A 166 -1.08 23.99 -14.48
N PHE A 167 -2.15 23.34 -14.02
CA PHE A 167 -2.72 23.55 -12.69
C PHE A 167 -1.71 23.14 -11.63
N ILE A 168 -1.18 21.92 -11.71
CA ILE A 168 -0.24 21.37 -10.72
C ILE A 168 1.10 22.11 -10.75
N THR A 169 1.64 22.43 -11.92
CA THR A 169 2.92 23.17 -12.03
C THR A 169 2.81 24.64 -11.62
N ALA A 170 1.60 25.21 -11.56
CA ALA A 170 1.38 26.55 -11.02
C ALA A 170 1.37 26.60 -9.49
N LEU A 171 1.27 25.44 -8.81
CA LEU A 171 1.34 25.35 -7.36
C LEU A 171 2.81 25.25 -6.91
N ASP A 172 3.16 25.96 -5.85
CA ASP A 172 4.41 25.69 -5.14
C ASP A 172 4.34 24.35 -4.38
N GLN A 173 5.49 23.84 -3.95
CA GLN A 173 5.60 22.53 -3.31
C GLN A 173 4.76 22.40 -2.03
N GLU A 174 4.71 23.45 -1.20
CA GLU A 174 3.94 23.43 0.05
C GLU A 174 2.45 23.36 -0.28
N THR A 175 1.98 24.23 -1.18
CA THR A 175 0.59 24.20 -1.65
C THR A 175 0.22 22.86 -2.30
N LEU A 176 1.09 22.27 -3.12
CA LEU A 176 0.83 20.98 -3.77
C LEU A 176 0.65 19.86 -2.74
N LEU A 177 1.51 19.79 -1.73
CA LEU A 177 1.40 18.79 -0.66
C LEU A 177 0.08 18.97 0.12
N GLU A 178 -0.30 20.19 0.44
CA GLU A 178 -1.58 20.47 1.12
C GLU A 178 -2.80 20.14 0.26
N VAL A 179 -2.75 20.42 -1.05
CA VAL A 179 -3.81 20.05 -1.99
C VAL A 179 -3.93 18.53 -2.08
N VAL A 180 -2.83 17.79 -2.09
CA VAL A 180 -2.83 16.31 -2.07
C VAL A 180 -3.45 15.78 -0.77
N LEU A 181 -3.09 16.35 0.38
CA LEU A 181 -3.68 15.98 1.67
C LEU A 181 -5.18 16.29 1.73
N ALA A 182 -5.60 17.45 1.20
CA ALA A 182 -7.00 17.84 1.12
C ALA A 182 -7.79 16.93 0.16
N ALA A 183 -7.21 16.55 -0.98
CA ALA A 183 -7.82 15.62 -1.93
C ALA A 183 -8.02 14.23 -1.32
N ASN A 184 -7.06 13.75 -0.53
CA ASN A 184 -7.20 12.52 0.23
C ASN A 184 -8.30 12.63 1.32
N PHE A 185 -8.35 13.75 2.04
CA PHE A 185 -9.39 13.98 3.06
C PHE A 185 -10.80 14.06 2.47
N LEU A 186 -10.95 14.71 1.31
CA LEU A 186 -12.22 14.89 0.61
C LEU A 186 -12.56 13.71 -0.31
N ASP A 187 -11.71 12.69 -0.37
CA ASP A 187 -11.87 11.53 -1.24
C ASP A 187 -12.13 11.92 -2.71
N ILE A 188 -11.17 12.67 -3.27
CA ILE A 188 -11.16 13.13 -4.67
C ILE A 188 -9.99 12.43 -5.39
N LYS A 189 -10.23 11.17 -5.80
CA LYS A 189 -9.21 10.29 -6.40
C LYS A 189 -8.45 10.93 -7.57
N GLY A 190 -9.15 11.58 -8.50
CA GLY A 190 -8.52 12.19 -9.68
C GLY A 190 -7.49 13.28 -9.33
N LEU A 191 -7.80 14.13 -8.34
CA LEU A 191 -6.89 15.16 -7.85
C LEU A 191 -5.72 14.56 -7.06
N LEU A 192 -5.99 13.51 -6.28
CA LEU A 192 -4.96 12.77 -5.54
C LEU A 192 -3.95 12.12 -6.49
N ASP A 193 -4.42 11.44 -7.53
CA ASP A 193 -3.58 10.72 -8.50
C ASP A 193 -2.64 11.66 -9.25
N ILE A 194 -3.14 12.79 -9.79
CA ILE A 194 -2.29 13.75 -10.52
C ILE A 194 -1.29 14.45 -9.59
N GLY A 195 -1.67 14.71 -8.33
CA GLY A 195 -0.79 15.31 -7.34
C GLY A 195 0.34 14.36 -6.95
N CYS A 196 0.00 13.08 -6.69
CA CYS A 196 0.97 12.01 -6.45
C CYS A 196 1.91 11.82 -7.65
N MET A 197 1.39 11.86 -8.87
CA MET A 197 2.22 11.75 -10.08
C MET A 197 3.21 12.91 -10.21
N ALA A 198 2.78 14.14 -9.93
CA ALA A 198 3.67 15.30 -9.97
C ALA A 198 4.76 15.23 -8.89
N ILE A 199 4.42 14.82 -7.66
CA ILE A 199 5.40 14.57 -6.60
C ILE A 199 6.36 13.44 -7.01
N GLY A 200 5.85 12.37 -7.61
CA GLY A 200 6.65 11.28 -8.17
C GLY A 200 7.66 11.78 -9.21
N ASN A 201 7.24 12.68 -10.11
CA ASN A 201 8.11 13.32 -11.09
C ASN A 201 9.16 14.25 -10.44
N MET A 202 8.81 14.92 -9.34
CA MET A 202 9.76 15.71 -8.55
C MET A 202 10.80 14.86 -7.83
N ILE A 203 10.46 13.62 -7.49
CA ILE A 203 11.35 12.68 -6.79
C ILE A 203 12.25 11.93 -7.79
N LYS A 204 11.68 11.59 -8.95
CA LYS A 204 12.32 10.76 -9.96
C LYS A 204 13.64 11.38 -10.45
N GLY A 205 14.72 10.61 -10.30
CA GLY A 205 16.04 10.98 -10.79
C GLY A 205 16.83 11.97 -9.93
N LYS A 206 16.29 12.40 -8.78
CA LYS A 206 17.05 13.18 -7.79
C LYS A 206 17.82 12.28 -6.84
N SER A 207 18.98 12.73 -6.39
CA SER A 207 19.74 12.05 -5.33
C SER A 207 19.07 12.21 -3.96
N VAL A 208 19.41 11.34 -3.00
CA VAL A 208 18.88 11.43 -1.63
C VAL A 208 19.23 12.78 -0.98
N GLU A 209 20.41 13.32 -1.27
CA GLU A 209 20.86 14.62 -0.78
C GLU A 209 20.04 15.77 -1.38
N GLU A 210 19.73 15.70 -2.68
CA GLU A 210 18.88 16.68 -3.36
C GLU A 210 17.43 16.63 -2.85
N LEU A 211 16.91 15.43 -2.61
CA LEU A 211 15.57 15.25 -2.03
C LEU A 211 15.51 15.80 -0.60
N ARG A 212 16.53 15.54 0.21
CA ARG A 212 16.61 16.10 1.56
C ARG A 212 16.62 17.62 1.54
N ALA A 213 17.39 18.23 0.63
CA ALA A 213 17.40 19.68 0.47
C ALA A 213 16.08 20.23 -0.05
N GLN A 214 15.44 19.55 -1.02
CA GLN A 214 14.19 19.99 -1.65
C GLN A 214 12.99 19.93 -0.70
N PHE A 215 12.91 18.88 0.13
CA PHE A 215 11.79 18.65 1.05
C PHE A 215 12.09 19.09 2.49
N ASP A 216 13.20 19.82 2.71
CA ASP A 216 13.66 20.26 4.04
C ASP A 216 13.72 19.11 5.07
N ILE A 217 14.22 17.94 4.63
CA ILE A 217 14.30 16.73 5.44
C ILE A 217 15.67 16.68 6.12
N VAL A 218 15.66 16.67 7.45
CA VAL A 218 16.87 16.50 8.27
C VAL A 218 17.40 15.07 8.11
N ASN A 219 18.70 14.93 7.82
CA ASN A 219 19.35 13.62 7.83
C ASN A 219 19.48 13.11 9.28
N ASP A 220 18.74 12.06 9.61
CA ASP A 220 18.71 11.40 10.92
C ASP A 220 19.63 10.17 11.01
N PHE A 221 20.29 9.80 9.90
CA PHE A 221 21.27 8.72 9.89
C PHE A 221 22.63 9.14 10.41
N THR A 222 23.30 8.24 11.14
CA THR A 222 24.72 8.39 11.45
C THR A 222 25.56 8.18 10.18
N PRO A 223 26.80 8.73 10.11
CA PRO A 223 27.66 8.55 8.93
C PRO A 223 27.93 7.07 8.60
N GLU A 224 28.06 6.22 9.62
CA GLU A 224 28.29 4.78 9.45
C GLU A 224 27.05 4.07 8.88
N GLU A 225 25.85 4.46 9.35
CA GLU A 225 24.59 3.92 8.86
C GLU A 225 24.28 4.36 7.44
N GLU A 226 24.55 5.63 7.10
CA GLU A 226 24.40 6.13 5.74
C GLU A 226 25.35 5.40 4.78
N GLU A 227 26.61 5.15 5.18
CA GLU A 227 27.55 4.42 4.34
C GLU A 227 27.12 2.96 4.14
N ARG A 228 26.60 2.31 5.19
CA ARG A 228 26.02 0.96 5.09
C ARG A 228 24.85 0.94 4.11
N ILE A 229 23.88 1.84 4.27
CA ILE A 229 22.69 1.94 3.40
C ILE A 229 23.10 2.24 1.95
N ARG A 230 24.09 3.11 1.73
CA ARG A 230 24.62 3.43 0.39
C ARG A 230 25.32 2.21 -0.24
N ARG A 231 26.07 1.44 0.54
CA ARG A 231 26.72 0.20 0.07
C ARG A 231 25.69 -0.88 -0.28
N GLU A 232 24.67 -1.06 0.55
CA GLU A 232 23.60 -2.03 0.35
C GLU A 232 22.70 -1.66 -0.84
N ASN A 233 22.47 -0.37 -1.08
CA ASN A 233 21.65 0.12 -2.19
C ASN A 233 22.43 0.51 -3.45
N ALA A 234 23.74 0.22 -3.51
CA ALA A 234 24.58 0.54 -4.66
C ALA A 234 24.09 -0.11 -5.98
N TRP A 235 23.27 -1.17 -5.90
CA TRP A 235 22.63 -1.79 -7.05
C TRP A 235 21.64 -0.86 -7.77
N ALA A 236 21.07 0.14 -7.08
CA ALA A 236 20.10 1.06 -7.66
C ALA A 236 20.75 2.11 -8.60
N ASP A 237 22.03 2.40 -8.41
CA ASP A 237 22.80 3.37 -9.21
C ASP A 237 23.41 2.74 -10.49
N LEU A 238 23.36 1.42 -10.62
CA LEU A 238 23.79 0.69 -11.81
C LEU A 238 22.65 0.65 -12.84
N LYS A 239 22.40 1.75 -13.56
CA LYS A 239 21.45 1.82 -14.68
C LYS A 239 22.09 2.38 -15.95
#